data_AF-Q64P37-F1
#
_entry.id   AF-Q64P37-F1
#
_cell.length_a   1.000
_cell.length_b   1.000
_cell.length_c   1.000
_cell.angle_alpha   90.00
_cell.angle_beta   90.00
_cell.angle_gamma   90.00
#
_symmetry.space_group_name_H-M   'P 1'
#
loop_
_entity.id
_entity.type
_entity.pdbx_description
1 polymer ?
#
loop_
_entity_poly.entity_id
_entity_poly.type
_entity_poly.pdbx_seq_one_letter_code
_entity_poly.pdbx_strand_id
1 'polypeptide(L)'
;MANPKLPGIPEAEQALLYAKLNEYNRGRMSYKEAGAYFVVLPRPGHPTYSVWIYSPTLEKNRLLFIHELSADINESLRMASTLFFFSRRCLLIVEYNEKRMQSNGDDIISFGRYRGHYLHEILKVDPAYLSWIAYKYTPKIPKQERFVAIAQVYHSVHLDIMQRKARQKREAGRFLGNEGEKLEGLNLKVVRVRLEDDPYKTRVMGTSVQFFVRQIVTLTDPSGNLVVLRISSKTPSPVSCQLPALEHEFRPGEIVHIASARIARTYESYGSKYTRLSHVKFLIGT
;
A
#
# COMPACT_ATOMS: atom_id res chain seq x y z
N MET A 1 20.43 -1.40 -22.77
CA MET A 1 21.24 -1.18 -21.55
C MET A 1 22.08 -2.43 -21.39
N ALA A 2 23.39 -2.30 -21.18
CA ALA A 2 24.22 -3.46 -20.89
C ALA A 2 23.91 -3.97 -19.48
N ASN A 3 23.97 -5.29 -19.28
CA ASN A 3 23.83 -5.89 -17.96
C ASN A 3 25.07 -5.54 -17.13
N PRO A 4 24.90 -4.92 -15.95
CA PRO A 4 26.05 -4.56 -15.12
C PRO A 4 26.71 -5.80 -14.49
N LYS A 5 27.93 -5.67 -14.00
CA LYS A 5 28.56 -6.76 -13.23
C LYS A 5 27.96 -6.81 -11.83
N LEU A 6 27.52 -7.99 -11.39
CA LEU A 6 26.98 -8.18 -10.04
C LEU A 6 28.14 -8.38 -9.02
N PRO A 7 28.23 -7.54 -7.97
CA PRO A 7 29.28 -7.65 -6.96
C PRO A 7 29.24 -9.00 -6.25
N GLY A 8 30.38 -9.69 -6.16
CA GLY A 8 30.51 -10.93 -5.42
C GLY A 8 29.84 -12.17 -6.05
N ILE A 9 29.29 -12.06 -7.26
CA ILE A 9 28.63 -13.18 -7.95
C ILE A 9 29.51 -13.71 -9.08
N PRO A 10 29.78 -15.03 -9.18
CA PRO A 10 30.53 -15.63 -10.30
C PRO A 10 29.83 -15.45 -11.65
N GLU A 11 30.60 -15.33 -12.74
CA GLU A 11 30.07 -15.06 -14.09
C GLU A 11 29.01 -16.06 -14.56
N ALA A 12 29.19 -17.36 -14.29
CA ALA A 12 28.22 -18.40 -14.63
C ALA A 12 26.87 -18.20 -13.90
N GLU A 13 26.92 -17.79 -12.62
CA GLU A 13 25.72 -17.50 -11.84
C GLU A 13 25.05 -16.20 -12.30
N GLN A 14 25.85 -15.17 -12.65
CA GLN A 14 25.31 -13.94 -13.26
C GLN A 14 24.57 -14.25 -14.56
N ALA A 15 25.15 -15.07 -15.44
CA ALA A 15 24.53 -15.45 -16.70
C ALA A 15 23.18 -16.16 -16.48
N LEU A 16 23.11 -17.06 -15.50
CA LEU A 16 21.86 -17.72 -15.13
C LEU A 16 20.80 -16.74 -14.58
N LEU A 17 21.21 -15.78 -13.74
CA LEU A 17 20.32 -14.75 -13.21
C LEU A 17 19.74 -13.86 -14.32
N TYR A 18 20.59 -13.41 -15.24
CA TYR A 18 20.14 -12.61 -16.38
C TYR A 18 19.24 -13.41 -17.33
N ALA A 19 19.50 -14.70 -17.55
CA ALA A 19 18.62 -15.56 -18.32
C ALA A 19 17.22 -15.67 -17.68
N LYS A 20 17.15 -15.90 -16.36
CA LYS A 20 15.89 -15.93 -15.60
C LYS A 20 15.15 -14.59 -15.65
N LEU A 21 15.87 -13.47 -15.55
CA LEU A 21 15.28 -12.13 -15.63
C LEU A 21 14.75 -11.82 -17.03
N ASN A 22 15.44 -12.25 -18.08
CA ASN A 22 14.99 -12.14 -19.46
C ASN A 22 13.72 -12.95 -19.69
N GLU A 23 13.65 -14.18 -19.17
CA GLU A 23 12.45 -15.00 -19.23
C GLU A 23 11.29 -14.35 -18.47
N TYR A 24 11.56 -13.84 -17.27
CA TYR A 24 10.58 -13.08 -16.48
C TYR A 24 10.02 -11.90 -17.30
N ASN A 25 10.87 -11.18 -18.04
CA ASN A 25 10.48 -10.02 -18.85
C ASN A 25 9.84 -10.36 -20.20
N ARG A 26 9.77 -11.64 -20.60
CA ARG A 26 9.17 -12.06 -21.87
C ARG A 26 7.71 -11.63 -21.93
N GLY A 27 7.33 -10.96 -23.02
CA GLY A 27 5.97 -10.45 -23.24
C GLY A 27 5.60 -9.18 -22.47
N ARG A 28 6.53 -8.59 -21.69
CA ARG A 28 6.34 -7.26 -21.09
C ARG A 28 6.65 -6.15 -22.08
N MET A 29 6.04 -4.98 -21.85
CA MET A 29 6.20 -3.82 -22.71
C MET A 29 7.60 -3.22 -22.58
N SER A 30 8.03 -2.53 -23.63
CA SER A 30 9.30 -1.82 -23.64
C SER A 30 9.33 -0.73 -22.56
N TYR A 31 10.51 -0.51 -21.96
CA TYR A 31 10.71 0.55 -20.97
C TYR A 31 10.42 1.95 -21.53
N LYS A 32 10.51 2.13 -22.87
CA LYS A 32 10.19 3.39 -23.54
C LYS A 32 8.69 3.68 -23.55
N GLU A 33 7.86 2.64 -23.54
CA GLU A 33 6.40 2.76 -23.64
C GLU A 33 5.76 2.77 -22.24
N ALA A 34 5.98 1.71 -21.46
CA ALA A 34 5.33 1.53 -20.17
C ALA A 34 6.16 2.05 -18.98
N GLY A 35 7.45 2.30 -19.19
CA GLY A 35 8.42 2.42 -18.11
C GLY A 35 8.95 1.07 -17.65
N ALA A 36 9.82 1.09 -16.65
CA ALA A 36 10.49 -0.09 -16.12
C ALA A 36 10.76 0.04 -14.63
N TYR A 37 10.80 -1.09 -13.93
CA TYR A 37 11.32 -1.17 -12.57
C TYR A 37 12.81 -1.48 -12.62
N PHE A 38 13.60 -0.73 -11.86
CA PHE A 38 15.05 -0.91 -11.79
C PHE A 38 15.43 -1.44 -10.42
N VAL A 39 16.09 -2.59 -10.40
CA VAL A 39 16.84 -3.08 -9.24
C VAL A 39 18.22 -2.47 -9.33
N VAL A 40 18.50 -1.52 -8.45
CA VAL A 40 19.72 -0.74 -8.44
C VAL A 40 20.73 -1.37 -7.50
N LEU A 41 21.96 -1.50 -7.98
CA LEU A 41 23.10 -2.07 -7.25
C LEU A 41 23.42 -1.32 -5.94
N PRO A 42 23.94 -2.02 -4.91
CA PRO A 42 24.49 -1.41 -3.70
C PRO A 42 25.61 -0.42 -4.03
N ARG A 43 25.82 0.55 -3.14
CA ARG A 43 26.85 1.59 -3.28
C ARG A 43 27.51 1.91 -1.93
N PRO A 44 28.66 2.59 -1.91
CA PRO A 44 29.27 3.04 -0.65
C PRO A 44 28.24 3.81 0.21
N GLY A 45 28.11 3.42 1.48
CA GLY A 45 27.12 3.97 2.42
C GLY A 45 25.70 3.42 2.29
N HIS A 46 25.39 2.63 1.25
CA HIS A 46 24.09 1.98 1.04
C HIS A 46 24.29 0.52 0.59
N PRO A 47 24.45 -0.42 1.54
CA PRO A 47 24.86 -1.80 1.24
C PRO A 47 23.73 -2.67 0.66
N THR A 48 22.50 -2.16 0.58
CA THR A 48 21.33 -2.86 0.05
C THR A 48 21.06 -2.52 -1.40
N TYR A 49 20.45 -3.45 -2.12
CA TYR A 49 19.81 -3.14 -3.40
C TYR A 49 18.59 -2.24 -3.14
N SER A 50 18.15 -1.50 -4.16
CA SER A 50 16.91 -0.71 -4.06
C SER A 50 16.08 -0.84 -5.34
N VAL A 51 14.76 -0.65 -5.22
CA VAL A 51 13.86 -0.55 -6.37
C VAL A 51 13.55 0.89 -6.68
N TRP A 52 13.66 1.21 -7.96
CA TRP A 52 13.27 2.48 -8.56
C TRP A 52 12.29 2.24 -9.71
N ILE A 53 11.51 3.25 -10.07
CA ILE A 53 10.72 3.25 -11.29
C ILE A 53 11.30 4.27 -12.27
N TYR A 54 11.56 3.80 -13.49
CA TYR A 54 11.73 4.63 -14.66
C TYR A 54 10.37 4.92 -15.28
N SER A 55 9.99 6.19 -15.39
CA SER A 55 8.80 6.60 -16.12
C SER A 55 9.14 7.43 -17.36
N PRO A 56 8.73 7.02 -18.57
CA PRO A 56 8.93 7.80 -19.79
C PRO A 56 8.06 9.06 -19.83
N THR A 57 7.00 9.13 -19.01
CA THR A 57 6.07 10.26 -18.95
C THR A 57 6.64 11.49 -18.25
N LEU A 58 7.73 11.34 -17.49
CA LEU A 58 8.38 12.44 -16.81
C LEU A 58 9.36 13.16 -17.75
N GLU A 59 9.29 14.48 -17.80
CA GLU A 59 10.22 15.29 -18.60
C GLU A 59 11.62 15.35 -17.98
N LYS A 60 11.68 15.51 -16.65
CA LYS A 60 12.92 15.66 -15.86
C LYS A 60 12.94 14.66 -14.72
N ASN A 61 14.13 14.14 -14.43
CA ASN A 61 14.37 13.12 -13.41
C ASN A 61 13.38 11.94 -13.51
N ARG A 62 13.59 11.09 -14.52
CA ARG A 62 12.67 9.99 -14.86
C ARG A 62 12.73 8.81 -13.89
N LEU A 63 13.65 8.84 -12.93
CA LEU A 63 13.91 7.75 -12.00
C LEU A 63 13.48 8.16 -10.61
N LEU A 64 12.52 7.43 -10.05
CA LEU A 64 11.97 7.70 -8.73
C LEU A 64 12.22 6.50 -7.82
N PHE A 65 12.66 6.77 -6.61
CA PHE A 65 12.89 5.75 -5.58
C PHE A 65 11.57 5.15 -5.09
N ILE A 66 11.52 3.84 -4.86
CA ILE A 66 10.34 3.18 -4.29
C ILE A 66 10.65 2.61 -2.90
N HIS A 67 11.68 1.78 -2.80
CA HIS A 67 12.02 1.08 -1.57
C HIS A 67 13.40 0.44 -1.62
N GLU A 68 14.11 0.42 -0.49
CA GLU A 68 15.22 -0.50 -0.24
C GLU A 68 14.77 -1.97 -0.30
N LEU A 69 15.69 -2.84 -0.72
CA LEU A 69 15.54 -4.30 -0.76
C LEU A 69 16.54 -4.95 0.22
N SER A 70 16.97 -6.18 -0.07
CA SER A 70 17.99 -6.91 0.67
C SER A 70 19.39 -6.55 0.17
N ALA A 71 20.42 -6.93 0.93
CA ALA A 71 21.81 -6.91 0.47
C ALA A 71 22.10 -8.07 -0.50
N ASP A 72 21.29 -9.13 -0.48
CA ASP A 72 21.42 -10.27 -1.38
C ASP A 72 20.63 -10.05 -2.69
N ILE A 73 21.27 -10.35 -3.83
CA ILE A 73 20.66 -10.15 -5.15
C ILE A 73 19.50 -11.12 -5.42
N ASN A 74 19.61 -12.37 -4.97
CA ASN A 74 18.58 -13.38 -5.21
C ASN A 74 17.30 -13.02 -4.44
N GLU A 75 17.44 -12.64 -3.19
CA GLU A 75 16.35 -12.12 -2.36
C GLU A 75 15.76 -10.84 -2.95
N SER A 76 16.61 -9.91 -3.38
CA SER A 76 16.18 -8.64 -3.96
C SER A 76 15.39 -8.83 -5.26
N LEU A 77 15.89 -9.67 -6.17
CA LEU A 77 15.18 -10.02 -7.40
C LEU A 77 13.90 -10.79 -7.10
N ARG A 78 13.91 -11.71 -6.12
CA ARG A 78 12.71 -12.41 -5.68
C ARG A 78 11.68 -11.43 -5.15
N MET A 79 12.04 -10.51 -4.26
CA MET A 79 11.16 -9.49 -3.72
C MET A 79 10.57 -8.63 -4.84
N ALA A 80 11.40 -8.05 -5.71
CA ALA A 80 10.97 -7.15 -6.78
C ALA A 80 10.12 -7.87 -7.84
N SER A 81 10.57 -9.02 -8.36
CA SER A 81 9.80 -9.81 -9.33
C SER A 81 8.47 -10.29 -8.76
N THR A 82 8.45 -10.62 -7.46
CA THR A 82 7.22 -11.00 -6.78
C THR A 82 6.31 -9.78 -6.64
N LEU A 83 6.79 -8.61 -6.21
CA LEU A 83 6.00 -7.37 -6.08
C LEU A 83 5.34 -6.97 -7.41
N PHE A 84 6.07 -7.02 -8.51
CA PHE A 84 5.65 -6.51 -9.82
C PHE A 84 5.31 -7.60 -10.83
N PHE A 85 5.04 -8.82 -10.37
CA PHE A 85 4.83 -9.99 -11.22
C PHE A 85 3.84 -9.75 -12.36
N PHE A 86 2.71 -9.10 -12.04
CA PHE A 86 1.62 -8.80 -12.98
C PHE A 86 1.73 -7.44 -13.66
N SER A 87 2.77 -6.65 -13.34
CA SER A 87 3.02 -5.40 -14.05
C SER A 87 3.35 -5.69 -15.52
N ARG A 88 2.94 -4.78 -16.39
CA ARG A 88 3.34 -4.76 -17.80
C ARG A 88 4.76 -4.23 -18.01
N ARG A 89 5.39 -3.67 -16.98
CA ARG A 89 6.73 -3.07 -17.01
C ARG A 89 7.81 -4.12 -16.79
N CYS A 90 8.88 -4.05 -17.57
CA CYS A 90 10.05 -4.90 -17.36
C CYS A 90 10.77 -4.56 -16.04
N LEU A 91 11.47 -5.55 -15.49
CA LEU A 91 12.37 -5.41 -14.35
C LEU A 91 13.81 -5.52 -14.84
N LEU A 92 14.62 -4.49 -14.65
CA LEU A 92 16.01 -4.43 -15.11
C LEU A 92 16.97 -4.24 -13.93
N ILE A 93 18.19 -4.76 -14.04
CA ILE A 93 19.26 -4.47 -13.08
C ILE A 93 20.12 -3.36 -13.66
N VAL A 94 20.44 -2.36 -12.85
CA VAL A 94 21.23 -1.19 -13.29
C VAL A 94 22.21 -0.74 -12.21
N GLU A 95 23.26 -0.06 -12.63
CA GLU A 95 24.16 0.67 -11.73
C GLU A 95 23.50 1.93 -11.20
N TYR A 96 23.87 2.31 -9.98
CA TYR A 96 23.45 3.58 -9.41
C TYR A 96 24.04 4.73 -10.22
N ASN A 97 23.18 5.64 -10.68
CA ASN A 97 23.60 6.83 -11.40
C ASN A 97 23.34 8.07 -10.55
N GLU A 98 24.39 8.61 -9.93
CA GLU A 98 24.28 9.74 -9.01
C GLU A 98 23.55 10.95 -9.62
N LYS A 99 23.81 11.29 -10.89
CA LYS A 99 23.18 12.44 -11.55
C LYS A 99 21.68 12.26 -11.79
N ARG A 100 21.19 11.03 -11.86
CA ARG A 100 19.80 10.69 -12.23
C ARG A 100 19.02 9.99 -11.13
N MET A 101 19.68 9.50 -10.10
CA MET A 101 19.08 8.76 -8.98
C MET A 101 19.33 9.49 -7.65
N GLN A 102 19.27 10.82 -7.69
CA GLN A 102 19.22 11.66 -6.49
C GLN A 102 17.79 12.16 -6.27
N SER A 103 17.36 12.19 -5.01
CA SER A 103 16.13 12.88 -4.63
C SER A 103 16.44 14.38 -4.57
N ASN A 104 15.90 15.14 -5.52
CA ASN A 104 15.99 16.59 -5.52
C ASN A 104 14.94 17.25 -4.60
N GLY A 105 14.24 16.45 -3.78
CA GLY A 105 13.10 16.91 -2.96
C GLY A 105 11.86 17.29 -3.78
N ASP A 106 11.85 16.99 -5.08
CA ASP A 106 10.72 17.24 -5.98
C ASP A 106 9.49 16.38 -5.62
N ASP A 107 9.68 15.31 -4.83
CA ASP A 107 8.67 14.39 -4.35
C ASP A 107 8.33 14.56 -2.86
N ILE A 108 8.78 15.65 -2.23
CA ILE A 108 8.41 16.01 -0.85
C ILE A 108 7.06 16.73 -0.86
N ILE A 109 6.13 16.24 -0.06
CA ILE A 109 4.83 16.86 0.14
C ILE A 109 5.01 18.14 0.95
N SER A 110 4.65 19.29 0.37
CA SER A 110 4.78 20.59 1.02
C SER A 110 3.51 21.05 1.75
N PHE A 111 2.45 20.25 1.81
CA PHE A 111 1.15 20.69 2.34
C PHE A 111 0.34 19.54 2.95
N GLY A 112 -0.76 19.89 3.63
CA GLY A 112 -1.73 18.91 4.13
C GLY A 112 -1.19 17.98 5.21
N ARG A 113 -1.88 16.85 5.41
CA ARG A 113 -1.64 15.89 6.51
C ARG A 113 -0.22 15.33 6.52
N TYR A 114 0.38 15.13 5.35
CA TYR A 114 1.67 14.46 5.20
C TYR A 114 2.79 15.43 4.82
N ARG A 115 2.69 16.70 5.21
CA ARG A 115 3.74 17.69 4.95
C ARG A 115 5.09 17.23 5.51
N GLY A 116 6.13 17.30 4.69
CA GLY A 116 7.50 16.87 5.01
C GLY A 116 7.81 15.42 4.62
N HIS A 117 6.81 14.62 4.25
CA HIS A 117 7.00 13.25 3.80
C HIS A 117 7.24 13.15 2.31
N TYR A 118 7.97 12.12 1.89
CA TYR A 118 8.15 11.77 0.50
C TYR A 118 6.95 10.98 -0.03
N LEU A 119 6.65 11.12 -1.32
CA LEU A 119 5.54 10.41 -1.97
C LEU A 119 5.69 8.87 -1.90
N HIS A 120 6.92 8.33 -1.92
CA HIS A 120 7.16 6.89 -1.78
C HIS A 120 6.85 6.35 -0.36
N GLU A 121 6.89 7.19 0.67
CA GLU A 121 6.46 6.83 2.03
C GLU A 121 4.93 6.73 2.07
N ILE A 122 4.26 7.71 1.47
CA ILE A 122 2.79 7.77 1.43
C ILE A 122 2.19 6.67 0.56
N LEU A 123 2.90 6.23 -0.48
CA LEU A 123 2.54 5.06 -1.28
C LEU A 123 2.27 3.81 -0.43
N LYS A 124 2.96 3.66 0.71
CA LYS A 124 2.81 2.49 1.60
C LYS A 124 1.75 2.71 2.69
N VAL A 125 1.59 3.95 3.14
CA VAL A 125 0.74 4.31 4.28
C VAL A 125 -0.69 4.63 3.85
N ASP A 126 -0.83 5.50 2.85
CA ASP A 126 -2.12 6.05 2.41
C ASP A 126 -2.16 6.29 0.89
N PRO A 127 -2.35 5.23 0.09
CA PRO A 127 -2.46 5.35 -1.35
C PRO A 127 -3.64 6.20 -1.83
N ALA A 128 -4.67 6.40 -0.99
CA ALA A 128 -5.82 7.22 -1.34
C ALA A 128 -5.44 8.71 -1.35
N TYR A 129 -4.62 9.15 -0.39
CA TYR A 129 -4.06 10.50 -0.39
C TYR A 129 -3.18 10.74 -1.63
N LEU A 130 -2.32 9.78 -1.97
CA LEU A 130 -1.51 9.82 -3.19
C LEU A 130 -2.39 9.95 -4.46
N SER A 131 -3.48 9.18 -4.54
CA SER A 131 -4.44 9.25 -5.65
C SER A 131 -5.14 10.61 -5.72
N TRP A 132 -5.46 11.22 -4.57
CA TRP A 132 -6.00 12.58 -4.52
C TRP A 132 -4.99 13.60 -5.07
N ILE A 133 -3.70 13.49 -4.73
CA ILE A 133 -2.67 14.37 -5.31
C ILE A 133 -2.60 14.18 -6.83
N ALA A 134 -2.60 12.93 -7.30
CA ALA A 134 -2.45 12.61 -8.72
C ALA A 134 -3.57 13.14 -9.62
N TYR A 135 -4.80 13.27 -9.11
CA TYR A 135 -5.99 13.54 -9.94
C TYR A 135 -6.93 14.64 -9.45
N LYS A 136 -6.85 15.05 -8.19
CA LYS A 136 -7.76 16.06 -7.61
C LYS A 136 -7.04 17.33 -7.15
N TYR A 137 -5.73 17.26 -6.89
CA TYR A 137 -4.96 18.45 -6.57
C TYR A 137 -4.77 19.30 -7.82
N THR A 138 -5.20 20.56 -7.76
CA THR A 138 -5.03 21.52 -8.85
C THR A 138 -3.70 22.26 -8.68
N PRO A 139 -2.68 21.98 -9.51
CA PRO A 139 -1.43 22.71 -9.46
C PRO A 139 -1.63 24.15 -9.95
N LYS A 140 -0.92 25.10 -9.33
CA LYS A 140 -0.97 26.53 -9.68
C LYS A 140 0.33 27.06 -10.29
N ILE A 141 1.40 26.29 -10.18
CA ILE A 141 2.74 26.67 -10.66
C ILE A 141 3.44 25.44 -11.27
N PRO A 142 4.42 25.62 -12.18
CA PRO A 142 5.10 24.51 -12.87
C PRO A 142 5.75 23.49 -11.92
N LYS A 143 6.27 23.95 -10.77
CA LYS A 143 6.81 23.05 -9.74
C LYS A 143 5.75 22.09 -9.19
N GLN A 144 4.51 22.56 -9.01
CA GLN A 144 3.39 21.75 -8.53
C GLN A 144 2.88 20.81 -9.62
N GLU A 145 2.87 21.22 -10.88
CA GLU A 145 2.52 20.34 -12.02
C GLU A 145 3.46 19.14 -12.08
N ARG A 146 4.77 19.39 -11.91
CA ARG A 146 5.76 18.33 -11.82
C ARG A 146 5.52 17.41 -10.63
N PHE A 147 5.21 17.96 -9.46
CA PHE A 147 4.87 17.17 -8.28
C PHE A 147 3.65 16.26 -8.52
N VAL A 148 2.61 16.75 -9.20
CA VAL A 148 1.45 15.94 -9.62
C VAL A 148 1.85 14.83 -10.58
N ALA A 149 2.69 15.12 -11.59
CA ALA A 149 3.18 14.12 -12.53
C ALA A 149 3.97 12.99 -11.81
N ILE A 150 4.80 13.34 -10.83
CA ILE A 150 5.49 12.37 -9.97
C ILE A 150 4.48 11.54 -9.16
N ALA A 151 3.46 12.17 -8.57
CA ALA A 151 2.40 11.47 -7.85
C ALA A 151 1.61 10.50 -8.74
N GLN A 152 1.37 10.84 -10.01
CA GLN A 152 0.76 9.94 -10.99
C GLN A 152 1.63 8.71 -11.28
N VAL A 153 2.96 8.88 -11.33
CA VAL A 153 3.88 7.73 -11.48
C VAL A 153 3.76 6.82 -10.26
N TYR A 154 3.85 7.34 -9.04
CA TYR A 154 3.67 6.54 -7.82
C TYR A 154 2.28 5.90 -7.74
N HIS A 155 1.22 6.59 -8.19
CA HIS A 155 -0.12 6.00 -8.28
C HIS A 155 -0.13 4.81 -9.25
N SER A 156 0.57 4.90 -10.38
CA SER A 156 0.68 3.76 -11.30
C SER A 156 1.46 2.57 -10.70
N VAL A 157 2.43 2.82 -9.82
CA VAL A 157 3.11 1.78 -9.03
C VAL A 157 2.13 1.12 -8.06
N HIS A 158 1.30 1.92 -7.38
CA HIS A 158 0.23 1.39 -6.53
C HIS A 158 -0.65 0.43 -7.32
N LEU A 159 -1.12 0.82 -8.51
CA LEU A 159 -1.97 -0.03 -9.35
C LEU A 159 -1.29 -1.36 -9.71
N ASP A 160 0.00 -1.34 -10.06
CA ASP A 160 0.75 -2.57 -10.35
C ASP A 160 0.81 -3.53 -9.14
N ILE A 161 1.10 -3.00 -7.95
CA ILE A 161 1.12 -3.78 -6.69
C ILE A 161 -0.29 -4.33 -6.39
N MET A 162 -1.33 -3.56 -6.70
CA MET A 162 -2.72 -3.95 -6.45
C MET A 162 -3.24 -4.99 -7.45
N GLN A 163 -2.83 -4.96 -8.72
CA GLN A 163 -3.14 -6.00 -9.69
C GLN A 163 -2.66 -7.37 -9.22
N ARG A 164 -1.50 -7.41 -8.56
CA ARG A 164 -1.04 -8.64 -7.91
C ARG A 164 -1.98 -9.10 -6.80
N LYS A 165 -2.39 -8.21 -5.89
CA LYS A 165 -3.32 -8.59 -4.82
C LYS A 165 -4.65 -9.10 -5.38
N ALA A 166 -5.11 -8.54 -6.50
CA ALA A 166 -6.32 -8.98 -7.16
C ALA A 166 -6.18 -10.33 -7.88
N ARG A 167 -5.01 -10.61 -8.47
CA ARG A 167 -4.76 -11.85 -9.25
C ARG A 167 -4.14 -12.99 -8.46
N GLN A 168 -3.49 -12.71 -7.32
CA GLN A 168 -3.22 -13.72 -6.31
C GLN A 168 -4.57 -14.17 -5.78
N LYS A 169 -5.17 -15.15 -6.48
CA LYS A 169 -6.38 -15.87 -6.11
C LYS A 169 -6.35 -16.17 -4.61
N ARG A 170 -6.96 -15.32 -3.80
CA ARG A 170 -7.78 -15.84 -2.71
C ARG A 170 -8.97 -16.45 -3.41
N GLU A 171 -9.35 -17.67 -3.05
CA GLU A 171 -10.65 -18.19 -3.47
C GLU A 171 -11.66 -17.07 -3.28
N ALA A 172 -12.37 -16.72 -4.35
CA ALA A 172 -13.13 -15.48 -4.39
C ALA A 172 -14.24 -15.57 -3.33
N GLY A 173 -13.94 -15.07 -2.13
CA GLY A 173 -14.90 -14.98 -1.05
C GLY A 173 -16.15 -14.29 -1.57
N ARG A 174 -17.30 -14.78 -1.18
CA ARG A 174 -18.59 -14.21 -1.57
C ARG A 174 -18.94 -13.08 -0.60
N PHE A 175 -19.83 -12.19 -1.01
CA PHE A 175 -20.46 -11.30 -0.05
C PHE A 175 -21.34 -12.13 0.88
N LEU A 176 -21.41 -11.77 2.17
CA LEU A 176 -22.28 -12.47 3.13
C LEU A 176 -23.78 -12.30 2.85
N GLY A 177 -24.15 -11.38 1.95
CA GLY A 177 -25.53 -11.08 1.60
C GLY A 177 -25.65 -9.76 0.84
N ASN A 178 -26.87 -9.28 0.67
CA ASN A 178 -27.19 -8.05 -0.04
C ASN A 178 -27.23 -6.82 0.88
N GLU A 179 -27.05 -5.62 0.32
CA GLU A 179 -27.14 -4.38 1.11
C GLU A 179 -28.53 -4.22 1.76
N GLY A 180 -28.55 -3.87 3.04
CA GLY A 180 -29.77 -3.76 3.85
C GLY A 180 -30.18 -5.05 4.57
N GLU A 181 -29.65 -6.20 4.17
CA GLU A 181 -29.98 -7.50 4.77
C GLU A 181 -29.51 -7.57 6.24
N LYS A 182 -30.33 -8.21 7.08
CA LYS A 182 -30.01 -8.48 8.48
C LYS A 182 -29.43 -9.88 8.59
N LEU A 183 -28.23 -9.97 9.14
CA LEU A 183 -27.54 -11.22 9.46
C LEU A 183 -27.64 -11.48 10.96
N GLU A 184 -27.76 -12.75 11.34
CA GLU A 184 -27.88 -13.20 12.72
C GLU A 184 -26.87 -14.32 13.00
N GLY A 185 -26.37 -14.40 14.23
CA GLY A 185 -25.50 -15.50 14.69
C GLY A 185 -24.18 -15.64 13.91
N LEU A 186 -23.42 -14.55 13.74
CA LEU A 186 -22.13 -14.60 13.04
C LEU A 186 -20.97 -14.87 13.99
N ASN A 187 -20.09 -15.79 13.60
CA ASN A 187 -18.82 -16.06 14.27
C ASN A 187 -17.68 -15.65 13.35
N LEU A 188 -16.99 -14.55 13.67
CA LEU A 188 -15.99 -13.96 12.79
C LEU A 188 -14.64 -13.85 13.50
N LYS A 189 -13.56 -14.22 12.82
CA LYS A 189 -12.20 -14.12 13.34
C LYS A 189 -11.55 -12.81 12.90
N VAL A 190 -10.95 -12.06 13.80
CA VAL A 190 -10.22 -10.83 13.49
C VAL A 190 -8.95 -11.16 12.72
N VAL A 191 -8.77 -10.55 11.56
CA VAL A 191 -7.58 -10.70 10.71
C VAL A 191 -6.65 -9.51 10.86
N ARG A 192 -7.21 -8.30 10.93
CA ARG A 192 -6.45 -7.05 11.00
C ARG A 192 -7.26 -5.96 11.67
N VAL A 193 -6.58 -5.13 12.46
CA VAL A 193 -7.16 -3.91 13.04
C VAL A 193 -6.33 -2.70 12.62
N ARG A 194 -7.01 -1.59 12.31
CA ARG A 194 -6.40 -0.28 12.05
C ARG A 194 -7.11 0.77 12.89
N LEU A 195 -6.34 1.65 13.53
CA LEU A 195 -6.86 2.80 14.27
C LEU A 195 -6.85 4.03 13.38
N GLU A 196 -7.91 4.85 13.49
CA GLU A 196 -8.02 6.15 12.86
C GLU A 196 -8.72 7.12 13.81
N ASP A 197 -8.31 8.37 13.84
CA ASP A 197 -9.08 9.41 14.53
C ASP A 197 -10.33 9.77 13.73
N ASP A 198 -11.44 10.00 14.43
CA ASP A 198 -12.68 10.52 13.84
C ASP A 198 -12.57 12.05 13.72
N PRO A 199 -12.35 12.60 12.51
CA PRO A 199 -12.12 14.03 12.35
C PRO A 199 -13.37 14.85 12.66
N TYR A 200 -14.56 14.26 12.59
CA TYR A 200 -15.84 14.96 12.84
C TYR A 200 -16.22 15.00 14.31
N LYS A 201 -15.59 14.17 15.15
CA LYS A 201 -15.92 14.06 16.58
C LYS A 201 -14.78 14.54 17.48
N THR A 202 -13.55 14.55 16.98
CA THR A 202 -12.37 15.09 17.68
C THR A 202 -12.55 16.58 17.97
N ARG A 203 -12.27 17.00 19.20
CA ARG A 203 -12.50 18.38 19.68
C ARG A 203 -11.30 18.90 20.44
N VAL A 204 -11.11 20.21 20.42
CA VAL A 204 -10.16 20.91 21.30
C VAL A 204 -10.96 21.52 22.46
N MET A 205 -10.63 21.15 23.69
CA MET A 205 -11.22 21.69 24.90
C MET A 205 -10.15 22.47 25.68
N GLY A 206 -10.13 23.78 25.51
CA GLY A 206 -9.09 24.64 26.10
C GLY A 206 -7.71 24.30 25.53
N THR A 207 -6.80 23.85 26.39
CA THR A 207 -5.44 23.42 26.03
C THR A 207 -5.34 21.92 25.72
N SER A 208 -6.40 21.15 25.92
CA SER A 208 -6.40 19.69 25.77
C SER A 208 -7.17 19.25 24.53
N VAL A 209 -6.60 18.34 23.74
CA VAL A 209 -7.26 17.76 22.57
C VAL A 209 -7.89 16.42 22.96
N GLN A 210 -9.14 16.21 22.54
CA GLN A 210 -9.89 14.99 22.78
C GLN A 210 -10.13 14.28 21.44
N PHE A 211 -9.41 13.19 21.22
CA PHE A 211 -9.51 12.35 20.03
C PHE A 211 -10.54 11.25 20.23
N PHE A 212 -11.50 11.14 19.31
CA PHE A 212 -12.37 9.98 19.27
C PHE A 212 -11.80 8.99 18.28
N VAL A 213 -11.35 7.84 18.77
CA VAL A 213 -10.63 6.86 17.95
C VAL A 213 -11.61 5.83 17.40
N ARG A 214 -11.46 5.48 16.13
CA ARG A 214 -12.23 4.47 15.44
C ARG A 214 -11.35 3.27 15.10
N GLN A 215 -11.79 2.10 15.53
CA GLN A 215 -11.23 0.82 15.13
C GLN A 215 -11.88 0.36 13.83
N ILE A 216 -11.07 0.17 12.80
CA ILE A 216 -11.46 -0.49 11.55
C ILE A 216 -10.97 -1.94 11.65
N VAL A 217 -11.91 -2.84 11.93
CA VAL A 217 -11.64 -4.26 12.15
C VAL A 217 -12.01 -5.03 10.88
N THR A 218 -11.03 -5.73 10.31
CA THR A 218 -11.22 -6.67 9.21
C THR A 218 -11.31 -8.07 9.79
N LEU A 219 -12.40 -8.77 9.54
CA LEU A 219 -12.66 -10.13 10.01
C LEU A 219 -12.84 -11.09 8.85
N THR A 220 -12.76 -12.38 9.16
CA THR A 220 -13.08 -13.47 8.25
C THR A 220 -14.10 -14.40 8.88
N ASP A 221 -15.05 -14.88 8.10
CA ASP A 221 -15.89 -16.01 8.51
C ASP A 221 -15.12 -17.35 8.34
N PRO A 222 -15.67 -18.49 8.80
CA PRO A 222 -15.05 -19.81 8.61
C PRO A 222 -14.85 -20.20 7.14
N SER A 223 -15.63 -19.61 6.23
CA SER A 223 -15.55 -19.85 4.78
C SER A 223 -14.53 -18.96 4.06
N GLY A 224 -13.82 -18.08 4.78
CA GLY A 224 -12.81 -17.18 4.21
C GLY A 224 -13.35 -15.85 3.63
N ASN A 225 -14.63 -15.55 3.81
CA ASN A 225 -15.27 -14.32 3.36
C ASN A 225 -14.87 -13.14 4.27
N LEU A 226 -14.56 -11.99 3.66
CA LEU A 226 -14.06 -10.83 4.40
C LEU A 226 -15.19 -9.89 4.85
N VAL A 227 -15.11 -9.51 6.11
CA VAL A 227 -16.09 -8.63 6.76
C VAL A 227 -15.36 -7.43 7.34
N VAL A 228 -15.97 -6.24 7.26
CA VAL A 228 -15.41 -5.03 7.87
C VAL A 228 -16.39 -4.43 8.88
N LEU A 229 -15.88 -4.19 10.08
CA LEU A 229 -16.55 -3.45 11.14
C LEU A 229 -15.84 -2.12 11.39
N ARG A 230 -16.63 -1.10 11.72
CA ARG A 230 -16.15 0.19 12.19
C ARG A 230 -16.74 0.43 13.57
N ILE A 231 -15.87 0.51 14.57
CA ILE A 231 -16.26 0.66 15.97
C ILE A 231 -15.62 1.96 16.46
N SER A 232 -16.44 2.98 16.66
CA SER A 232 -15.99 4.27 17.20
C SER A 232 -15.98 4.22 18.72
N SER A 233 -14.96 4.80 19.35
CA SER A 233 -14.92 4.96 20.80
C SER A 233 -16.09 5.82 21.29
N LYS A 234 -16.66 5.41 22.43
CA LYS A 234 -17.63 6.19 23.20
C LYS A 234 -16.92 7.27 24.00
N THR A 235 -15.75 6.97 24.54
CA THR A 235 -14.93 7.92 25.31
C THR A 235 -13.83 8.56 24.45
N PRO A 236 -13.43 9.81 24.74
CA PRO A 236 -12.29 10.42 24.08
C PRO A 236 -10.96 9.89 24.64
N SER A 237 -9.91 10.03 23.83
CA SER A 237 -8.51 9.79 24.18
C SER A 237 -7.74 11.12 24.17
N PRO A 238 -6.79 11.34 25.09
CA PRO A 238 -5.92 12.51 25.04
C PRO A 238 -4.85 12.41 23.95
N VAL A 239 -4.66 11.24 23.34
CA VAL A 239 -3.60 10.96 22.36
C VAL A 239 -4.20 10.48 21.04
N SER A 240 -3.73 11.06 19.94
CA SER A 240 -4.13 10.69 18.57
C SER A 240 -3.83 9.22 18.30
N CYS A 241 -4.80 8.53 17.68
CA CYS A 241 -4.73 7.12 17.30
C CYS A 241 -4.46 6.16 18.47
N GLN A 242 -4.74 6.56 19.71
CA GLN A 242 -4.63 5.70 20.89
C GLN A 242 -6.02 5.37 21.43
N LEU A 243 -6.36 4.08 21.47
CA LEU A 243 -7.65 3.63 21.98
C LEU A 243 -7.75 3.87 23.49
N PRO A 244 -8.85 4.43 24.01
CA PRO A 244 -9.07 4.57 25.46
C PRO A 244 -9.10 3.21 26.17
N ALA A 245 -8.58 3.14 27.40
CA ALA A 245 -8.46 1.89 28.16
C ALA A 245 -9.81 1.21 28.50
N LEU A 246 -10.92 1.96 28.48
CA LEU A 246 -12.26 1.43 28.73
C LEU A 246 -12.90 0.79 27.48
N GLU A 247 -12.30 0.99 26.31
CA GLU A 247 -12.78 0.41 25.06
C GLU A 247 -12.09 -0.93 24.82
N HIS A 248 -12.83 -1.90 24.29
CA HIS A 248 -12.26 -3.20 23.93
C HIS A 248 -11.28 -3.05 22.75
N GLU A 249 -10.03 -3.45 22.95
CA GLU A 249 -9.01 -3.45 21.91
C GLU A 249 -9.04 -4.77 21.13
N PHE A 250 -9.58 -4.74 19.90
CA PHE A 250 -9.64 -5.93 19.07
C PHE A 250 -8.24 -6.36 18.63
N ARG A 251 -7.95 -7.67 18.72
CA ARG A 251 -6.63 -8.21 18.34
C ARG A 251 -6.73 -9.23 17.21
N PRO A 252 -5.76 -9.24 16.26
CA PRO A 252 -5.68 -10.31 15.27
C PRO A 252 -5.68 -11.69 15.93
N GLY A 253 -6.56 -12.58 15.47
CA GLY A 253 -6.75 -13.91 16.04
C GLY A 253 -7.98 -14.05 16.93
N GLU A 254 -8.50 -12.96 17.49
CA GLU A 254 -9.69 -12.94 18.33
C GLU A 254 -10.95 -13.39 17.59
N ILE A 255 -11.85 -14.11 18.27
CA ILE A 255 -13.14 -14.54 17.74
C ILE A 255 -14.22 -13.61 18.28
N VAL A 256 -14.96 -12.99 17.35
CA VAL A 256 -16.02 -12.03 17.64
C VAL A 256 -17.36 -12.68 17.34
N HIS A 257 -18.19 -12.73 18.38
CA HIS A 257 -19.53 -13.30 18.34
C HIS A 257 -20.57 -12.19 18.16
N ILE A 258 -21.26 -12.18 17.02
CA ILE A 258 -22.25 -11.17 16.67
C ILE A 258 -23.64 -11.80 16.69
N ALA A 259 -24.49 -11.33 17.60
CA ALA A 259 -25.89 -11.74 17.69
C ALA A 259 -26.67 -11.33 16.44
N SER A 260 -26.49 -10.08 16.01
CA SER A 260 -27.11 -9.57 14.79
C SER A 260 -26.34 -8.37 14.22
N ALA A 261 -26.36 -8.20 12.91
CA ALA A 261 -25.87 -7.00 12.24
C ALA A 261 -26.62 -6.74 10.93
N ARG A 262 -26.53 -5.52 10.40
CA ARG A 262 -27.05 -5.19 9.06
C ARG A 262 -25.91 -4.96 8.08
N ILE A 263 -26.07 -5.47 6.86
CA ILE A 263 -25.13 -5.22 5.76
C ILE A 263 -25.31 -3.77 5.32
N ALA A 264 -24.31 -2.94 5.61
CA ALA A 264 -24.31 -1.52 5.28
C ALA A 264 -23.80 -1.23 3.86
N ARG A 265 -22.92 -2.11 3.35
CA ARG A 265 -22.37 -2.01 1.99
C ARG A 265 -21.67 -3.30 1.59
N THR A 266 -21.71 -3.63 0.31
CA THR A 266 -20.83 -4.61 -0.33
C THR A 266 -19.90 -3.89 -1.30
N TYR A 267 -18.62 -4.25 -1.30
CA TYR A 267 -17.67 -3.66 -2.24
C TYR A 267 -16.51 -4.59 -2.52
N GLU A 268 -15.98 -4.48 -3.73
CA GLU A 268 -14.74 -5.15 -4.09
C GLU A 268 -13.57 -4.19 -3.91
N SER A 269 -12.52 -4.64 -3.26
CA SER A 269 -11.27 -3.90 -3.12
C SER A 269 -10.12 -4.84 -3.38
N TYR A 270 -9.31 -4.51 -4.40
CA TYR A 270 -8.11 -5.25 -4.76
C TYR A 270 -8.38 -6.75 -5.02
N GLY A 271 -9.47 -7.06 -5.74
CA GLY A 271 -9.91 -8.41 -6.10
C GLY A 271 -10.50 -9.23 -4.95
N SER A 272 -10.61 -8.65 -3.75
CA SER A 272 -11.28 -9.27 -2.62
C SER A 272 -12.63 -8.62 -2.37
N LYS A 273 -13.66 -9.43 -2.11
CA LYS A 273 -15.01 -8.98 -1.77
C LYS A 273 -15.11 -8.74 -0.28
N TYR A 274 -15.58 -7.56 0.10
CA TYR A 274 -15.79 -7.16 1.49
C TYR A 274 -17.26 -6.85 1.74
N THR A 275 -17.78 -7.39 2.84
CA THR A 275 -19.09 -7.02 3.39
C THR A 275 -18.88 -6.11 4.60
N ARG A 276 -19.37 -4.86 4.52
CA ARG A 276 -19.33 -3.93 5.66
C ARG A 276 -20.60 -4.08 6.48
N LEU A 277 -20.47 -4.35 7.78
CA LEU A 277 -21.61 -4.42 8.69
C LEU A 277 -21.80 -3.11 9.47
N SER A 278 -23.05 -2.86 9.87
CA SER A 278 -23.49 -1.77 10.74
C SER A 278 -24.52 -2.29 11.74
N HIS A 279 -24.87 -1.47 12.74
CA HIS A 279 -25.87 -1.83 13.76
C HIS A 279 -25.56 -3.18 14.41
N VAL A 280 -24.28 -3.39 14.71
CA VAL A 280 -23.76 -4.66 15.20
C VAL A 280 -24.12 -4.81 16.68
N LYS A 281 -24.74 -5.93 17.03
CA LYS A 281 -24.99 -6.37 18.39
C LYS A 281 -24.09 -7.56 18.68
N PHE A 282 -23.18 -7.40 19.64
CA PHE A 282 -22.33 -8.49 20.10
C PHE A 282 -23.13 -9.42 21.03
N LEU A 283 -22.78 -10.70 21.03
CA LEU A 283 -23.24 -11.62 22.07
C LEU A 283 -22.49 -11.29 23.36
N ILE A 284 -23.24 -11.11 24.46
CA ILE A 284 -22.70 -10.73 25.76
C ILE A 284 -21.71 -11.81 26.21
N GLY A 285 -20.43 -11.44 26.40
CA GLY A 285 -19.36 -12.35 26.80
C GLY A 285 -18.04 -12.26 26.01
N THR A 286 -17.94 -11.36 25.03
CA THR A 286 -16.66 -10.97 24.39
C THR A 286 -15.92 -9.92 25.21
#